data_AF-A0A1E5L2C8-F1
#
_entry.id   AF-A0A1E5L2C8-F1
#
_cell.length_a   1.000
_cell.length_b   1.000
_cell.length_c   1.000
_cell.angle_alpha   90.00
_cell.angle_beta   90.00
_cell.angle_gamma   90.00
#
_symmetry.space_group_name_H-M   'P 1'
#
loop_
_entity.id
_entity.type
_entity.pdbx_description
1 polymer ?
#
loop_
_entity_poly.entity_id
_entity_poly.type
_entity_poly.pdbx_seq_one_letter_code
_entity_poly.pdbx_strand_id
1 'polypeptide(L)'
;MREGHTKDEIKKLFVKKYGATVLISPPFSGFNLLVWTLPFVGIAAAGYFIYRYIKDREERMANAPKVSKKRTEEDEIEDELLRASIEEEMKKYR
;
A
#
# COMPACT_ATOMS: atom_id res chain seq x y z
N MET A 1 29.51 8.53 -49.53
CA MET A 1 28.42 8.14 -48.61
C MET A 1 28.93 8.38 -47.19
N ARG A 2 28.18 9.09 -46.35
CA ARG A 2 28.61 9.41 -44.97
C ARG A 2 28.41 8.17 -44.12
N GLU A 3 29.46 7.40 -43.90
CA GLU A 3 29.48 6.31 -42.92
C GLU A 3 29.49 6.92 -41.52
N GLY A 4 28.30 7.36 -41.09
CA GLY A 4 28.08 7.69 -39.70
C GLY A 4 28.22 6.40 -38.91
N HIS A 5 29.32 6.26 -38.17
CA HIS A 5 29.48 5.18 -37.20
C HIS A 5 28.18 5.04 -36.41
N THR A 6 27.51 3.91 -36.61
CA THR A 6 26.29 3.59 -35.90
C THR A 6 26.64 3.60 -34.42
N LYS A 7 25.80 4.24 -33.61
CA LYS A 7 25.99 4.46 -32.17
C LYS A 7 26.39 3.18 -31.41
N ASP A 8 26.14 2.02 -32.00
CA ASP A 8 26.43 0.69 -31.50
C ASP A 8 27.91 0.29 -31.63
N GLU A 9 28.65 0.77 -32.62
CA GLU A 9 30.11 0.55 -32.71
C GLU A 9 30.87 1.27 -31.59
N ILE A 10 30.45 2.51 -31.28
CA ILE A 10 31.04 3.31 -30.20
C ILE A 10 30.85 2.59 -28.86
N LYS A 11 29.64 2.10 -28.57
CA LYS A 11 29.38 1.32 -27.34
C LYS A 11 30.29 0.09 -27.25
N LYS A 12 30.46 -0.65 -28.36
CA LYS A 12 31.26 -1.88 -28.40
C LYS A 12 32.75 -1.61 -28.17
N LEU A 13 33.28 -0.50 -28.69
CA LEU A 13 34.65 -0.05 -28.44
C LEU A 13 34.89 0.40 -26.99
N PHE A 14 33.92 1.10 -26.40
CA PHE A 14 34.01 1.58 -25.02
C PHE A 14 33.92 0.45 -24.00
N VAL A 15 33.07 -0.56 -24.24
CA VAL A 15 33.00 -1.79 -23.42
C VAL A 15 34.31 -2.58 -23.49
N LYS A 16 34.92 -2.65 -24.69
CA LYS A 16 36.17 -3.39 -24.91
C LYS A 16 37.39 -2.74 -24.23
N LYS A 17 37.44 -1.40 -24.14
CA LYS A 17 38.61 -0.68 -23.60
C LYS A 17 38.60 -0.49 -22.08
N TYR A 18 37.42 -0.39 -21.46
CA TYR A 18 37.34 0.04 -20.06
C TYR A 18 36.68 -0.97 -19.10
N GLY A 19 36.25 -2.12 -19.62
CA GLY A 19 35.46 -3.08 -18.83
C GLY A 19 34.09 -2.50 -18.46
N ALA A 20 33.17 -3.35 -18.02
CA ALA A 20 31.78 -2.98 -17.72
C ALA A 20 31.60 -2.02 -16.51
N THR A 21 32.68 -1.42 -16.00
CA THR A 21 32.72 -0.68 -14.72
C THR A 21 33.10 0.80 -14.87
N VAL A 22 33.52 1.28 -16.05
CA VAL A 22 33.99 2.69 -16.22
C VAL A 22 32.93 3.65 -16.76
N LEU A 23 31.81 3.15 -17.29
CA LEU A 23 30.70 4.03 -17.63
C LEU A 23 29.82 4.23 -16.40
N ILE A 24 29.95 5.40 -15.79
CA ILE A 24 29.05 6.00 -14.78
C ILE A 24 27.58 6.12 -15.29
N SER A 25 27.23 5.55 -16.46
CA SER A 25 25.85 5.30 -16.82
C SER A 25 25.39 4.02 -16.11
N PRO A 26 24.48 4.09 -15.13
CA PRO A 26 23.92 2.87 -14.55
C PRO A 26 23.30 2.10 -15.72
N PRO A 27 23.79 0.87 -16.05
CA PRO A 27 23.31 0.17 -17.21
C PRO A 27 21.80 -0.03 -17.03
N PHE A 28 21.00 0.51 -17.95
CA PHE A 28 19.57 0.21 -18.06
C PHE A 28 19.34 -1.23 -18.53
N SER A 29 20.09 -2.20 -17.99
CA SER A 29 19.97 -3.61 -18.30
C SER A 29 20.25 -4.46 -17.06
N GLY A 30 19.33 -5.38 -16.78
CA GLY A 30 19.42 -6.32 -15.66
C GLY A 30 19.00 -5.73 -14.31
N PHE A 31 19.92 -5.73 -13.35
CA PHE A 31 19.61 -5.54 -11.92
C PHE A 31 19.25 -4.10 -11.53
N ASN A 32 19.79 -3.09 -12.22
CA ASN A 32 19.46 -1.69 -11.92
C ASN A 32 17.97 -1.37 -12.18
N LEU A 33 17.35 -2.02 -13.17
CA LEU A 33 15.91 -1.89 -13.41
C LEU A 33 15.08 -2.43 -12.25
N LEU A 34 15.52 -3.51 -11.59
CA LEU A 34 14.81 -4.06 -10.43
C LEU A 34 14.74 -3.06 -9.28
N VAL A 35 15.81 -2.29 -9.06
CA VAL A 35 15.82 -1.24 -8.01
C VAL A 35 14.78 -0.16 -8.28
N TRP A 36 14.60 0.21 -9.56
CA TRP A 36 13.60 1.19 -9.98
C TRP A 36 12.18 0.63 -10.04
N THR A 37 11.99 -0.67 -10.32
CA THR A 37 10.65 -1.30 -10.32
C THR A 37 10.20 -1.76 -8.93
N LEU A 38 11.14 -1.99 -8.01
CA LEU A 38 10.88 -2.37 -6.61
C LEU A 38 9.85 -1.47 -5.90
N PRO A 39 9.93 -0.12 -5.95
CA PRO A 39 8.94 0.72 -5.29
C PRO A 39 7.52 0.51 -5.83
N PHE A 40 7.36 0.36 -7.15
CA PHE A 40 6.05 0.11 -7.76
C PHE A 40 5.52 -1.28 -7.39
N VAL A 41 6.38 -2.30 -7.40
CA VAL A 41 6.03 -3.66 -7.00
C VAL A 41 5.63 -3.70 -5.52
N GLY A 42 6.34 -2.98 -4.65
CA GLY A 42 6.02 -2.87 -3.23
C GLY A 42 4.64 -2.25 -2.99
N ILE A 43 4.33 -1.15 -3.66
CA ILE A 43 3.00 -0.50 -3.59
C ILE A 43 1.91 -1.45 -4.11
N ALA A 44 2.14 -2.10 -5.26
CA ALA A 44 1.18 -3.04 -5.84
C ALA A 44 0.93 -4.25 -4.93
N ALA A 45 1.99 -4.82 -4.35
CA ALA A 45 1.88 -5.93 -3.40
C ALA A 45 1.13 -5.51 -2.14
N ALA A 46 1.45 -4.37 -1.54
CA ALA A 46 0.76 -3.85 -0.36
C ALA A 46 -0.74 -3.63 -0.64
N GLY A 47 -1.08 -2.99 -1.77
CA GLY A 47 -2.47 -2.80 -2.19
C GLY A 47 -3.19 -4.13 -2.42
N TYR A 48 -2.52 -5.10 -3.05
CA TYR A 48 -3.07 -6.44 -3.26
C TYR A 48 -3.36 -7.16 -1.93
N PHE A 49 -2.43 -7.13 -0.97
CA PHE A 49 -2.64 -7.75 0.35
C PHE A 49 -3.79 -7.10 1.12
N ILE A 50 -3.88 -5.77 1.11
CA ILE A 50 -5.00 -5.03 1.74
C ILE A 50 -6.33 -5.41 1.07
N TYR A 51 -6.39 -5.40 -0.26
CA TYR A 51 -7.57 -5.80 -1.01
C TYR A 51 -8.01 -7.22 -0.67
N ARG A 52 -7.07 -8.18 -0.67
CA ARG A 52 -7.34 -9.57 -0.31
C ARG A 52 -7.87 -9.69 1.11
N TYR A 53 -7.26 -8.99 2.05
CA TYR A 53 -7.64 -9.02 3.46
C TYR A 53 -9.04 -8.45 3.71
N ILE A 54 -9.40 -7.36 3.03
CA ILE A 54 -10.75 -6.78 3.12
C ILE A 54 -11.77 -7.72 2.50
N LYS A 55 -11.49 -8.27 1.31
CA LYS A 55 -12.38 -9.21 0.62
C LYS A 55 -12.61 -10.49 1.43
N ASP A 56 -11.55 -11.04 2.01
CA ASP A 56 -11.63 -12.21 2.89
C ASP A 56 -12.47 -11.91 4.15
N ARG A 57 -12.57 -10.64 4.58
CA ARG A 57 -13.47 -10.21 5.67
C ARG A 57 -14.89 -9.95 5.21
N GLU A 58 -15.11 -9.39 4.02
CA GLU A 58 -16.46 -9.22 3.46
C GLU A 58 -17.16 -10.56 3.26
N GLU A 59 -16.46 -11.59 2.74
CA GLU A 59 -17.02 -12.93 2.62
C GLU A 59 -17.33 -13.55 4.00
N ARG A 60 -16.52 -13.22 5.02
CA ARG A 60 -16.78 -13.63 6.41
C ARG A 60 -17.85 -12.80 7.11
N MET A 61 -18.09 -11.55 6.70
CA MET A 61 -19.15 -10.68 7.26
C MET A 61 -20.49 -10.89 6.56
N ALA A 62 -20.49 -11.20 5.26
CA ALA A 62 -21.68 -11.64 4.53
C ALA A 62 -22.20 -12.98 5.08
N ASN A 63 -21.30 -13.85 5.54
CA ASN A 63 -21.62 -15.10 6.24
C ASN A 63 -21.49 -15.00 7.76
N ALA A 64 -21.14 -13.83 8.31
CA ALA A 64 -21.17 -13.67 9.76
C ALA A 64 -22.64 -13.75 10.14
N PRO A 65 -23.00 -14.51 11.19
CA PRO A 65 -24.32 -14.35 11.76
C PRO A 65 -24.41 -12.87 12.07
N LYS A 66 -25.39 -12.17 11.44
CA LYS A 66 -25.78 -10.85 11.89
C LYS A 66 -26.00 -11.04 13.37
N VAL A 67 -25.07 -10.58 14.20
CA VAL A 67 -25.30 -10.44 15.63
C VAL A 67 -26.37 -9.36 15.64
N SER A 68 -27.61 -9.84 15.50
CA SER A 68 -28.81 -9.11 15.83
C SER A 68 -28.46 -8.54 17.18
N LYS A 69 -28.29 -7.21 17.21
CA LYS A 69 -28.07 -6.44 18.42
C LYS A 69 -29.34 -6.64 19.24
N LYS A 70 -29.43 -7.80 19.89
CA LYS A 70 -30.44 -8.09 20.89
C LYS A 70 -29.96 -7.25 22.06
N ARG A 71 -30.50 -6.03 22.10
CA ARG A 71 -30.33 -5.06 23.17
C ARG A 71 -30.38 -5.82 24.49
N THR A 72 -29.24 -5.89 25.17
CA THR A 72 -29.13 -6.56 26.46
C THR A 72 -29.59 -5.57 27.52
N GLU A 73 -30.12 -6.04 28.65
CA GLU A 73 -30.51 -5.17 29.76
C GLU A 73 -29.34 -4.26 30.21
N GLU A 74 -28.10 -4.75 30.11
CA GLU A 74 -26.89 -3.94 30.32
C GLU A 74 -26.77 -2.76 29.35
N ASP A 75 -27.11 -2.93 28.06
CA ASP A 75 -27.06 -1.84 27.06
C ASP A 75 -28.11 -0.76 27.39
N GLU A 76 -29.27 -1.15 27.94
CA GLU A 76 -30.34 -0.23 28.34
C GLU A 76 -29.98 0.56 29.60
N ILE A 77 -29.39 -0.12 30.58
CA ILE A 77 -28.92 0.51 31.82
C ILE A 77 -27.78 1.51 31.52
N GLU A 78 -26.86 1.16 30.63
CA GLU A 78 -25.76 2.05 30.23
C GLU A 78 -26.29 3.30 29.50
N ASP A 79 -27.25 3.16 28.60
CA ASP A 79 -27.93 4.28 27.94
C ASP A 79 -28.66 5.20 28.93
N GLU A 80 -29.28 4.64 29.98
CA GLU A 80 -29.98 5.42 31.02
C GLU A 80 -28.98 6.20 31.90
N LEU A 81 -27.89 5.57 32.33
CA LEU A 81 -26.83 6.22 33.10
C LEU A 81 -26.14 7.35 32.31
N LEU A 82 -25.90 7.13 31.02
CA LEU A 82 -25.34 8.14 30.13
C LEU A 82 -26.25 9.37 30.06
N ARG A 83 -27.56 9.15 29.90
CA ARG A 83 -28.56 10.24 29.87
C ARG A 83 -28.61 11.00 31.20
N ALA A 84 -28.59 10.30 32.33
CA ALA A 84 -28.59 10.93 33.66
C ALA A 84 -27.35 11.81 33.89
N SER A 85 -26.16 11.37 33.46
CA SER A 85 -24.92 12.15 33.59
C SER A 85 -24.92 13.42 32.73
N ILE A 86 -25.51 13.34 31.53
CA ILE A 86 -25.67 14.49 30.63
C ILE A 86 -26.64 15.52 31.25
N GLU A 87 -27.77 15.07 31.80
CA GLU A 87 -28.74 15.96 32.44
C GLU A 87 -28.16 16.65 33.69
N GLU A 88 -27.38 15.93 34.49
CA GLU A 88 -26.72 16.46 35.67
C GLU A 88 -25.74 17.59 35.30
N GLU A 89 -24.89 17.37 34.29
CA GLU A 89 -23.98 18.39 33.79
C GLU A 89 -24.74 19.59 33.19
N MET A 90 -25.79 19.35 32.41
CA MET A 90 -26.62 20.43 31.83
C MET A 90 -27.32 21.28 32.90
N LYS A 91 -27.69 20.68 34.04
CA LYS A 91 -28.29 21.37 35.19
C LYS A 91 -27.27 22.14 36.02
N LYS A 92 -26.02 21.67 36.07
CA LYS A 92 -24.93 22.31 36.80
C LYS A 92 -24.46 23.62 36.16
N TYR A 93 -24.62 23.73 34.84
CA TYR A 93 -24.26 24.93 34.06
C TYR A 93 -25.46 25.83 33.70
N ARG A 94 -26.66 25.54 34.22
CA ARG A 94 -27.88 26.32 34.01
C ARG A 94 -28.31 27.00 35.30
#